data_AF-A0A2S2RAM9-F1
#
_entry.id   AF-A0A2S2RAM9-F1
#
_cell.length_a   1.000
_cell.length_b   1.000
_cell.length_c   1.000
_cell.angle_alpha   90.00
_cell.angle_beta   90.00
_cell.angle_gamma   90.00
#
_symmetry.space_group_name_H-M   'P 1'
#
loop_
_entity.id
_entity.type
_entity.pdbx_description
1 polymer ?
#
loop_
_entity_poly.entity_id
_entity_poly.type
_entity_poly.pdbx_seq_one_letter_code
_entity_poly.pdbx_strand_id
1 'polypeptide(L)'
;MNYTLPITEKINEFYQWSLSISDDRTKGWLMIDSPAPTIIYTVIYFIIVGLGPRYMKNRKPFKLTFILIQYNVFMTLLNLYIAIEVCRIILPFEITVPN
;
A
#
# COMPACT_ATOMS: atom_id res chain seq x y z
N MET A 1 -28.58 7.19 30.29
CA MET A 1 -29.22 7.62 29.04
C MET A 1 -28.33 7.10 27.91
N ASN A 2 -28.75 6.02 27.25
CA ASN A 2 -27.92 5.30 26.29
C ASN A 2 -27.98 6.01 24.93
N TYR A 3 -27.06 6.94 24.71
CA TYR A 3 -26.84 7.50 23.38
C TYR A 3 -26.04 6.48 22.59
N THR A 4 -26.72 5.59 21.87
CA THR A 4 -26.07 4.86 20.78
C THR A 4 -25.69 5.91 19.74
N LEU A 5 -24.42 6.30 19.71
CA LEU A 5 -23.92 7.23 18.72
C LEU A 5 -24.26 6.69 17.32
N PRO A 6 -24.81 7.52 16.41
CA PRO A 6 -25.03 7.13 15.04
C PRO A 6 -23.71 6.65 14.42
N ILE A 7 -23.80 5.69 13.48
CA ILE A 7 -22.64 5.03 12.86
C ILE A 7 -21.64 6.06 12.30
N THR A 8 -22.13 7.20 11.80
CA THR A 8 -21.33 8.31 11.28
C THR A 8 -20.40 8.92 12.33
N GLU A 9 -20.88 9.12 13.55
CA GLU A 9 -20.07 9.68 14.64
C GLU A 9 -19.01 8.69 15.08
N LYS A 10 -19.36 7.40 15.18
CA LYS A 10 -18.41 6.34 15.52
C LYS A 10 -17.28 6.21 14.50
N ILE A 11 -17.58 6.36 13.21
CA ILE A 11 -16.57 6.36 12.14
C ILE A 11 -15.67 7.59 12.25
N ASN A 12 -16.26 8.76 12.48
CA ASN A 12 -15.50 9.99 12.64
C ASN A 12 -14.57 9.92 13.86
N GLU A 13 -15.06 9.46 15.01
CA GLU A 13 -14.26 9.27 16.22
C GLU A 13 -13.10 8.30 15.99
N PHE A 14 -13.35 7.17 15.32
CA PHE A 14 -12.29 6.22 14.95
C PHE A 14 -11.25 6.85 14.02
N TYR A 15 -11.69 7.65 13.04
CA TYR A 15 -10.79 8.34 12.12
C TYR A 15 -9.92 9.37 12.85
N GLN A 16 -10.52 10.19 13.72
CA GLN A 16 -9.78 11.18 14.51
C GLN A 16 -8.81 10.51 15.49
N TRP A 17 -9.22 9.41 16.13
CA TRP A 17 -8.33 8.61 16.97
C TRP A 17 -7.15 8.06 16.16
N SER A 18 -7.39 7.50 14.98
CA SER A 18 -6.33 7.00 14.09
C SER A 18 -5.35 8.09 13.67
N LEU A 19 -5.83 9.30 13.40
CA LEU A 19 -4.97 10.44 13.08
C LEU A 19 -4.16 10.89 14.31
N SER A 20 -4.74 10.80 15.51
CA SER A 20 -4.06 11.20 16.76
C SER A 20 -2.87 10.31 17.12
N ILE A 21 -2.86 9.05 16.66
CA ILE A 21 -1.76 8.09 16.89
C ILE A 21 -0.81 7.95 15.69
N SER A 22 -1.03 8.72 14.62
CA SER A 22 -0.22 8.66 13.39
C SER A 22 1.18 9.24 13.60
N ASP A 23 2.19 8.65 12.96
CA ASP A 23 3.57 9.12 13.05
C ASP A 23 3.77 10.42 12.24
N ASP A 24 4.10 11.50 12.96
CA ASP A 24 4.37 12.83 12.41
C ASP A 24 5.42 12.84 11.29
N ARG A 25 6.38 11.91 11.31
CA ARG A 25 7.45 11.82 10.31
C ARG A 25 6.95 11.44 8.92
N THR A 26 5.79 10.80 8.87
CA THR A 26 5.16 10.31 7.64
C THR A 26 4.06 11.24 7.10
N LYS A 27 3.80 12.35 7.81
CA LYS A 27 2.83 13.36 7.37
C LYS A 27 3.27 13.99 6.04
N GLY A 28 2.33 14.12 5.11
CA GLY A 28 2.57 14.65 3.78
C GLY A 28 3.08 13.60 2.77
N TRP A 29 3.29 12.36 3.18
CA TRP A 29 3.69 11.30 2.24
C TRP A 29 2.51 10.91 1.35
N LEU A 30 2.83 10.65 0.09
CA LEU A 30 1.84 10.27 -0.92
C LEU A 30 1.08 8.99 -0.46
N MET A 31 -0.24 9.06 -0.47
CA MET A 31 -1.18 7.98 -0.06
C MET A 31 -1.20 7.62 1.43
N ILE A 32 -0.49 8.35 2.31
CA ILE A 32 -0.46 8.05 3.75
C ILE A 32 -1.43 8.94 4.54
N ASP A 33 -1.57 10.20 4.15
CA ASP A 33 -2.39 11.19 4.87
C ASP A 33 -3.88 10.82 4.96
N SER A 34 -4.37 10.00 4.04
CA SER A 34 -5.75 9.55 4.03
C SER A 34 -5.87 8.13 3.48
N PRO A 35 -6.78 7.30 4.01
CA PRO A 35 -7.11 6.00 3.42
C PRO A 35 -7.93 6.12 2.14
N ALA A 36 -8.48 7.30 1.82
CA ALA A 36 -9.28 7.51 0.61
C ALA A 36 -8.54 7.14 -0.70
N PRO A 37 -7.31 7.66 -0.97
CA PRO A 37 -6.58 7.33 -2.19
C PRO A 37 -6.34 5.82 -2.35
N THR A 38 -5.95 5.11 -1.28
CA THR A 38 -5.67 3.67 -1.36
C THR A 38 -6.93 2.88 -1.68
N ILE A 39 -8.06 3.21 -1.02
CA ILE A 39 -9.36 2.59 -1.30
C ILE A 39 -9.78 2.81 -2.76
N ILE A 40 -9.62 4.03 -3.29
CA ILE A 40 -9.96 4.35 -4.68
C ILE A 40 -9.15 3.49 -5.64
N TYR A 41 -7.83 3.40 -5.47
CA TYR A 41 -6.99 2.57 -6.35
C TYR A 41 -7.33 1.09 -6.26
N THR A 42 -7.65 0.57 -5.07
CA THR A 42 -8.10 -0.81 -4.89
C THR A 42 -9.41 -1.09 -5.63
N VAL A 43 -10.38 -0.18 -5.56
CA VAL A 43 -11.65 -0.33 -6.29
C VAL A 43 -11.41 -0.30 -7.80
N ILE A 44 -10.58 0.64 -8.29
CA ILE A 44 -10.21 0.72 -9.71
C ILE A 44 -9.54 -0.59 -10.16
N TYR A 45 -8.61 -1.12 -9.37
CA TYR A 45 -7.96 -2.40 -9.66
C TYR A 45 -8.97 -3.54 -9.81
N PHE A 46 -9.92 -3.68 -8.88
CA PHE A 46 -10.96 -4.72 -8.96
C PHE A 46 -11.85 -4.57 -10.18
N ILE A 47 -12.20 -3.34 -10.56
CA ILE A 47 -12.97 -3.08 -11.77
C ILE A 47 -12.19 -3.54 -13.01
N ILE A 48 -10.91 -3.18 -13.10
CA ILE A 48 -10.04 -3.55 -14.24
C ILE A 48 -9.87 -5.08 -14.31
N VAL A 49 -9.61 -5.74 -13.18
CA VAL A 49 -9.42 -7.20 -13.15
C VAL A 49 -10.72 -7.95 -13.46
N GLY A 50 -11.87 -7.45 -13.00
CA GLY A 50 -13.17 -8.06 -13.30
C GLY A 50 -13.61 -7.86 -14.75
N LEU A 51 -13.45 -6.65 -15.30
CA LEU A 51 -13.88 -6.31 -16.66
C LEU A 51 -12.85 -6.69 -17.73
N GLY A 52 -11.57 -6.73 -17.38
CA GLY A 52 -10.44 -6.99 -18.28
C GLY A 52 -10.58 -8.28 -19.09
N PRO A 53 -10.82 -9.45 -18.45
CA PRO A 53 -10.98 -10.72 -19.17
C PRO A 53 -12.17 -10.70 -20.14
N ARG A 54 -13.28 -10.07 -19.75
CA ARG A 54 -14.48 -9.93 -20.61
C ARG A 54 -14.17 -9.08 -21.84
N TYR A 55 -13.42 -8.00 -21.68
CA TYR A 55 -12.96 -7.14 -22.77
C TYR A 55 -11.93 -7.84 -23.68
N MET A 56 -11.07 -8.69 -23.11
CA MET A 56 -10.01 -9.39 -23.84
C MET A 56 -10.46 -10.68 -24.54
N LYS A 57 -11.67 -11.19 -24.26
CA LYS A 57 -12.18 -12.48 -24.78
C LYS A 57 -12.05 -12.65 -26.31
N ASN A 58 -12.28 -11.60 -27.08
CA ASN A 58 -12.24 -11.63 -28.55
C ASN A 58 -10.97 -10.99 -29.13
N ARG A 59 -9.94 -10.75 -28.32
CA ARG A 59 -8.69 -10.09 -28.73
C ARG A 59 -7.51 -11.03 -28.55
N LYS A 60 -6.52 -10.91 -29.44
CA LYS A 60 -5.26 -11.65 -29.31
C LYS A 60 -4.47 -11.12 -28.09
N PRO A 61 -3.72 -11.98 -27.39
CA PRO A 61 -2.92 -11.55 -26.24
C PRO A 61 -1.83 -10.57 -26.69
N PHE A 62 -1.55 -9.57 -25.85
CA PHE A 62 -0.50 -8.60 -26.09
C PHE A 62 0.88 -9.24 -25.88
N LYS A 63 1.82 -8.98 -26.80
CA LYS A 63 3.22 -9.38 -26.64
C LYS A 63 3.97 -8.30 -25.87
N LEU A 64 3.97 -8.40 -24.53
CA LEU A 64 4.58 -7.42 -23.62
C LEU A 64 5.94 -7.87 -23.07
N THR A 65 6.57 -8.87 -23.69
CA THR A 65 7.78 -9.53 -23.17
C THR A 65 8.90 -8.55 -22.81
N PHE A 66 9.20 -7.59 -23.69
CA PHE A 66 10.25 -6.60 -23.42
C PHE A 66 9.93 -5.72 -22.21
N ILE A 67 8.69 -5.24 -22.11
CA ILE A 67 8.22 -4.40 -20.99
C ILE A 67 8.27 -5.20 -19.68
N LEU A 68 7.83 -6.47 -19.69
CA LEU A 68 7.84 -7.35 -18.53
C LEU A 68 9.27 -7.67 -18.05
N ILE A 69 10.22 -7.86 -18.96
CA ILE A 69 11.62 -8.08 -18.58
C ILE A 69 12.17 -6.86 -17.84
N GLN A 70 11.98 -5.66 -18.39
CA GLN A 70 12.44 -4.41 -17.75
C GLN A 70 11.78 -4.24 -16.38
N TYR A 71 10.46 -4.41 -16.31
CA TYR A 71 9.70 -4.34 -15.05
C TYR A 71 10.26 -5.27 -13.98
N ASN A 72 10.52 -6.54 -14.32
CA ASN A 72 11.04 -7.50 -13.35
C ASN A 72 12.45 -7.15 -12.89
N VAL A 73 13.33 -6.66 -13.79
CA VAL A 73 14.67 -6.21 -13.40
C VAL A 73 14.59 -5.04 -12.41
N PHE A 74 13.79 -4.02 -12.69
CA PHE A 74 13.59 -2.90 -11.77
C PHE A 74 13.02 -3.36 -10.42
N MET A 75 12.04 -4.26 -10.43
CA MET A 75 11.46 -4.82 -9.21
C MET A 75 12.49 -5.62 -8.39
N THR A 76 13.31 -6.45 -9.04
CA THR A 76 14.39 -7.18 -8.36
C THR A 76 15.41 -6.24 -7.74
N LEU A 77 15.83 -5.18 -8.45
CA LEU A 77 16.77 -4.19 -7.91
C LEU A 77 16.17 -3.40 -6.74
N LEU A 78 14.90 -3.00 -6.83
CA LEU A 78 14.21 -2.32 -5.74
C LEU A 78 14.10 -3.21 -4.51
N ASN A 79 13.71 -4.48 -4.69
CA ASN A 79 13.64 -5.44 -3.59
C ASN A 79 15.01 -5.68 -2.95
N LEU A 80 16.08 -5.76 -3.76
CA LEU A 80 17.45 -5.86 -3.25
C LEU A 80 17.84 -4.64 -2.42
N TYR A 81 17.51 -3.43 -2.89
CA TYR A 81 17.75 -2.20 -2.14
C TYR A 81 17.03 -2.18 -0.79
N ILE A 82 15.73 -2.52 -0.77
CA ILE A 82 14.94 -2.61 0.47
C ILE A 82 15.57 -3.65 1.41
N ALA A 83 15.97 -4.82 0.90
CA ALA A 83 16.59 -5.86 1.71
C ALA A 83 17.91 -5.40 2.33
N ILE A 84 18.74 -4.66 1.59
CA ILE A 84 20.00 -4.09 2.11
C ILE A 84 19.72 -3.06 3.21
N GLU A 85 18.75 -2.16 3.01
CA GLU A 85 18.42 -1.13 4.00
C GLU A 85 17.85 -1.75 5.28
N VAL A 86 16.96 -2.73 5.15
CA VAL A 86 16.42 -3.48 6.29
C VAL A 86 17.54 -4.23 7.03
N CYS A 87 18.43 -4.91 6.30
CA CYS A 87 19.57 -5.63 6.89
C CYS A 87 20.53 -4.67 7.61
N ARG A 88 20.82 -3.51 7.02
CA ARG A 88 21.64 -2.46 7.63
C ARG A 88 21.04 -1.94 8.94
N ILE A 89 19.73 -1.80 9.02
CA ILE A 89 19.04 -1.32 10.24
C ILE A 89 19.05 -2.40 11.32
N ILE A 90 18.84 -3.67 10.96
CA ILE A 90 18.70 -4.78 11.91
C ILE A 90 20.05 -5.24 12.49
N LEU A 91 21.09 -5.39 11.68
CA LEU A 91 22.40 -5.90 12.13
C LEU A 91 23.04 -5.14 13.31
N PRO A 92 23.07 -3.79 13.36
CA PRO A 92 23.65 -3.06 14.49
C PRO A 92 22.74 -3.05 15.74
N PHE A 93 21.44 -3.29 15.59
CA PHE A 93 20.50 -3.39 16.71
C PHE A 93 20.80 -4.61 17.58
N GLU A 94 21.10 -5.75 16.96
CA GLU A 94 21.40 -7.01 17.66
C GLU A 94 22.75 -6.99 18.38
N ILE A 95 23.72 -6.19 17.90
CA ILE A 95 25.05 -6.05 18.53
C ILE A 95 25.01 -5.06 19.73
N THR A 96 24.07 -4.12 19.75
CA THR A 96 23.99 -3.06 20.77
C THR A 96 23.12 -3.45 21.98
N VAL A 97 22.24 -4.44 21.84
CA VAL A 97 21.43 -4.98 22.93
C VAL A 97 21.91 -6.41 23.23
N PRO A 98 23.02 -6.58 23.97
CA PRO A 98 23.34 -7.89 24.52
C PRO A 98 22.27 -8.22 25.57
N ASN A 99 21.80 -9.49 25.56
CA ASN A 99 20.87 -10.04 26.55
C ASN A 99 21.31 -9.75 27.99
#